data_AF-I7E6P2-F1
#
_entry.id   AF-I7E6P2-F1
#
_cell.length_a   1.000
_cell.length_b   1.000
_cell.length_c   1.000
_cell.angle_alpha   90.00
_cell.angle_beta   90.00
_cell.angle_gamma   90.00
#
_symmetry.space_group_name_H-M   'P 1'
#
loop_
_entity.id
_entity.type
_entity.pdbx_description
1 polymer ?
#
loop_
_entity_poly.entity_id
_entity_poly.type
_entity_poly.pdbx_seq_one_letter_code
_entity_poly.pdbx_strand_id
1 'polypeptide(L)'
;FISHHLAKSFESVFGGVTCLPGCFCMYRIKAPKGGQNYWVPILANPDVVEHYSENVVDTLHKKNLLLLGEDRYLSTLMLKTFPKRKQVFVPQAVCKTTVPDEFKVLLSQRRRWINSTVHNLMELVLVRDLCGTFCFSMQFVVFIELIGTLVLPAAIAFTFYLSKPPYPILKLRLC
;
A
#
# COMPACT_ATOMS: atom_id res chain seq x y z
N PHE A 1 0.88 -15.77 4.77
CA PHE A 1 2.35 -16.03 4.66
C PHE A 1 2.77 -16.29 3.22
N ILE A 2 2.30 -17.37 2.58
CA ILE A 2 2.68 -17.77 1.21
C ILE A 2 2.33 -16.69 0.18
N SER A 3 1.07 -16.24 0.14
CA SER A 3 0.62 -15.18 -0.79
C SER A 3 1.46 -13.89 -0.67
N HIS A 4 1.79 -13.46 0.55
CA HIS A 4 2.63 -12.28 0.77
C HIS A 4 4.06 -12.49 0.23
N HIS A 5 4.67 -13.64 0.50
CA HIS A 5 6.01 -13.95 -0.01
C HIS A 5 6.03 -13.99 -1.54
N LEU A 6 5.02 -14.60 -2.16
CA LEU A 6 4.92 -14.68 -3.62
C LEU A 6 4.73 -13.30 -4.25
N ALA A 7 3.81 -12.50 -3.73
CA ALA A 7 3.55 -11.14 -4.22
C ALA A 7 4.80 -10.25 -4.08
N LYS A 8 5.42 -10.22 -2.89
CA LYS A 8 6.62 -9.39 -2.67
C LYS A 8 7.85 -9.89 -3.41
N SER A 9 7.98 -11.20 -3.61
CA SER A 9 9.02 -11.75 -4.50
C SER A 9 8.80 -11.31 -5.94
N PHE A 10 7.56 -11.35 -6.43
CA PHE A 10 7.21 -10.88 -7.77
C PHE A 10 7.54 -9.40 -7.96
N GLU A 11 7.07 -8.51 -7.07
CA GLU A 11 7.40 -7.07 -7.14
C GLU A 11 8.93 -6.83 -7.11
N SER A 12 9.64 -7.64 -6.32
CA SER A 12 11.09 -7.55 -6.19
C SER A 12 11.85 -7.96 -7.46
N VAL A 13 11.28 -8.82 -8.31
CA VAL A 13 11.87 -9.16 -9.64
C VAL A 13 11.94 -7.90 -10.51
N PHE A 14 10.94 -7.03 -10.42
CA PHE A 14 10.92 -5.72 -11.10
C PHE A 14 11.70 -4.63 -10.34
N GLY A 15 12.28 -4.95 -9.19
CA GLY A 15 13.05 -4.01 -8.36
C GLY A 15 12.21 -2.86 -7.77
N GLY A 16 10.88 -3.02 -7.75
CA GLY A 16 9.94 -1.97 -7.37
C GLY A 16 8.93 -2.46 -6.35
N VAL A 17 9.41 -3.03 -5.23
CA VAL A 17 8.52 -3.34 -4.10
C VAL A 17 7.72 -2.10 -3.72
N THR A 18 6.40 -2.21 -3.74
CA THR A 18 5.48 -1.05 -3.71
C THR A 18 5.17 -0.55 -2.31
N CYS A 19 5.56 -1.32 -1.29
CA CYS A 19 5.26 -1.07 0.11
C CYS A 19 6.34 -1.72 0.98
N LEU A 20 7.10 -0.90 1.71
CA LEU A 20 8.02 -1.32 2.75
C LEU A 20 7.35 -1.12 4.12
N PRO A 21 7.20 -2.17 4.95
CA PRO A 21 6.54 -2.05 6.25
C PRO A 21 7.45 -1.35 7.26
N GLY A 22 6.91 -0.40 8.03
CA GLY A 22 7.73 0.44 8.93
C GLY A 22 8.62 -0.31 9.92
N CYS A 23 8.16 -1.45 10.47
CA CYS A 23 8.91 -2.23 11.46
C CYS A 23 9.74 -3.39 10.88
N PHE A 24 9.67 -3.63 9.58
CA PHE A 24 10.34 -4.76 8.93
C PHE A 24 10.92 -4.37 7.57
N CYS A 25 11.67 -3.27 7.58
CA CYS A 25 12.42 -2.78 6.43
C CYS A 25 13.74 -2.14 6.88
N MET A 26 14.67 -2.01 5.94
CA MET A 26 15.94 -1.32 6.17
C MET A 26 16.18 -0.36 5.01
N TYR A 27 16.51 0.88 5.36
CA TYR A 27 16.78 1.93 4.41
C TYR A 27 18.27 2.26 4.36
N ARG A 28 18.75 2.52 3.16
CA ARG A 28 20.09 3.07 2.97
C ARG A 28 20.06 4.57 3.25
N ILE A 29 20.89 5.05 4.16
CA ILE A 29 20.93 6.48 4.55
C ILE A 29 21.53 7.36 3.44
N LYS A 30 22.66 6.96 2.86
CA LYS A 30 23.35 7.66 1.77
C LYS A 30 23.85 6.71 0.70
N ALA A 31 23.97 7.17 -0.54
CA ALA A 31 24.56 6.38 -1.62
C ALA A 31 25.41 7.24 -2.55
N PRO A 32 26.48 6.68 -3.15
CA PRO A 32 27.31 7.42 -4.09
C PRO A 32 26.55 7.70 -5.39
N LYS A 33 26.80 8.85 -6.01
CA LYS A 33 26.27 9.22 -7.34
C LYS A 33 27.41 9.73 -8.21
N GLY A 34 27.80 8.95 -9.23
CA GLY A 34 28.90 9.28 -10.14
C GLY A 34 30.30 8.92 -9.61
N GLY A 35 31.34 9.36 -10.32
CA GLY A 35 32.74 9.01 -10.04
C GLY A 35 33.50 9.93 -9.08
N GLN A 36 32.92 11.06 -8.66
CA GLN A 36 33.60 12.07 -7.85
C GLN A 36 33.03 12.14 -6.43
N ASN A 37 33.35 11.20 -5.54
CA ASN A 37 33.12 11.24 -4.07
C ASN A 37 31.79 11.88 -3.55
N TYR A 38 30.75 11.93 -4.38
CA TYR A 38 29.53 12.67 -4.14
C TYR A 38 28.47 11.71 -3.62
N TRP A 39 27.95 12.02 -2.43
CA TRP A 39 26.99 11.18 -1.72
C TRP A 39 25.65 11.87 -1.68
N VAL A 40 24.62 11.16 -2.13
CA VAL A 40 23.24 11.63 -2.06
C VAL A 40 22.62 11.09 -0.77
N PRO A 41 22.07 11.94 0.11
CA PRO A 41 21.24 11.49 1.21
C PRO A 41 19.92 10.98 0.65
N ILE A 42 19.51 9.78 1.06
CA ILE A 42 18.41 9.07 0.42
C ILE A 42 17.11 9.30 1.14
N LEU A 43 17.10 9.05 2.46
CA LEU A 43 15.95 9.39 3.29
C LEU A 43 15.82 10.89 3.53
N ALA A 44 16.95 11.57 3.75
CA ALA A 44 16.99 13.02 3.96
C ALA A 44 17.14 13.81 2.65
N ASN A 45 16.69 13.24 1.52
CA ASN A 45 16.66 13.97 0.28
C ASN A 45 15.60 15.09 0.36
N PRO A 46 15.91 16.33 -0.07
CA PRO A 46 14.94 17.43 -0.03
C PRO A 46 13.59 17.09 -0.69
N ASP A 47 13.60 16.41 -1.84
CA ASP A 47 12.39 16.04 -2.58
C ASP A 47 11.51 15.03 -1.81
N VAL A 48 12.11 14.19 -0.95
CA VAL A 48 11.38 13.26 -0.08
C VAL A 48 10.88 13.99 1.15
N VAL A 49 11.75 14.75 1.81
CA VAL A 49 11.46 15.43 3.07
C VAL A 49 10.37 16.48 2.89
N GLU A 50 10.40 17.27 1.81
CA GLU A 50 9.39 18.30 1.53
C GLU A 50 7.97 17.72 1.50
N HIS A 51 7.77 16.59 0.81
CA HIS A 51 6.46 15.93 0.75
C HIS A 51 6.11 15.15 2.02
N TYR A 52 7.12 14.55 2.68
CA TYR A 52 6.90 13.72 3.86
C TYR A 52 6.69 14.53 5.15
N SER A 53 7.21 15.76 5.21
CA SER A 53 7.14 16.65 6.38
C SER A 53 5.94 17.61 6.39
N GLU A 54 4.93 17.36 5.55
CA GLU A 54 3.68 18.11 5.55
C GLU A 54 2.96 17.98 6.90
N ASN A 55 2.81 19.09 7.61
CA ASN A 55 2.15 19.13 8.92
C ASN A 55 0.67 19.53 8.82
N VAL A 56 0.23 20.07 7.68
CA VAL A 56 -1.14 20.51 7.47
C VAL A 56 -1.95 19.42 6.76
N VAL A 57 -2.60 18.59 7.57
CA VAL A 57 -3.25 17.33 7.14
C VAL A 57 -4.78 17.46 7.17
N ASP A 58 -5.32 18.32 6.30
CA ASP A 58 -6.75 18.67 6.34
C ASP A 58 -7.66 17.67 5.60
N THR A 59 -7.12 16.96 4.60
CA THR A 59 -7.93 16.06 3.76
C THR A 59 -7.92 14.62 4.26
N LEU A 60 -8.99 13.86 3.99
CA LEU A 60 -9.04 12.42 4.29
C LEU A 60 -7.86 11.67 3.63
N HIS A 61 -7.51 12.07 2.41
CA HIS A 61 -6.41 11.47 1.67
C HIS A 61 -5.07 11.72 2.38
N LYS A 62 -4.75 12.97 2.72
CA LYS A 62 -3.52 13.31 3.46
C LYS A 62 -3.48 12.60 4.82
N LYS A 63 -4.61 12.51 5.55
CA LYS A 63 -4.68 11.78 6.83
C LYS A 63 -4.33 10.30 6.68
N ASN A 64 -4.84 9.65 5.64
CA ASN A 64 -4.55 8.23 5.39
C ASN A 64 -3.10 7.99 4.97
N LEU A 65 -2.48 8.92 4.25
CA LEU A 65 -1.07 8.83 3.86
C LEU A 65 -0.12 9.14 5.03
N LEU A 66 -0.27 10.29 5.68
CA LEU A 66 0.72 10.84 6.62
C LEU A 66 0.52 10.37 8.06
N LEU A 67 -0.70 9.98 8.47
CA LEU A 67 -0.98 9.60 9.86
C LEU A 67 -1.30 8.10 10.04
N LEU A 68 -1.76 7.43 8.99
CA LEU A 68 -2.23 6.03 9.07
C LEU A 68 -1.39 5.04 8.26
N GLY A 69 -0.65 5.51 7.25
CA GLY A 69 0.12 4.69 6.31
C GLY A 69 1.42 5.36 5.88
N GLU A 70 2.08 6.03 6.82
CA GLU A 70 3.30 6.81 6.59
C GLU A 70 4.41 5.96 5.93
N ASP A 71 4.51 4.69 6.31
CA ASP A 71 5.47 3.73 5.78
C ASP A 71 5.24 3.41 4.29
N ARG A 72 3.96 3.25 3.92
CA ARG A 72 3.55 3.08 2.52
C ARG A 72 3.83 4.35 1.72
N TYR A 73 3.45 5.51 2.28
CA TYR A 73 3.64 6.77 1.59
C TYR A 73 5.11 7.09 1.37
N LEU A 74 5.97 6.85 2.37
CA LEU A 74 7.42 6.97 2.23
C LEU A 74 7.94 6.05 1.12
N SER A 75 7.46 4.82 1.05
CA SER A 75 7.84 3.87 -0.02
C SER A 75 7.50 4.41 -1.41
N THR A 76 6.31 5.00 -1.55
CA THR A 76 5.83 5.64 -2.78
C THR A 76 6.69 6.85 -3.16
N LEU A 77 7.00 7.74 -2.20
CA LEU A 77 7.90 8.87 -2.43
C LEU A 77 9.29 8.39 -2.87
N MET A 78 9.81 7.34 -2.25
CA MET A 78 11.10 6.75 -2.60
C MET A 78 11.12 6.18 -4.02
N LEU A 79 10.05 5.53 -4.47
CA LEU A 79 9.92 5.06 -5.86
C LEU A 79 9.86 6.23 -6.85
N LYS A 80 9.13 7.30 -6.48
CA LYS A 80 8.98 8.51 -7.30
C LYS A 80 10.28 9.31 -7.43
N THR A 81 11.00 9.53 -6.33
CA THR A 81 12.24 10.33 -6.31
C THR A 81 13.43 9.56 -6.87
N PHE A 82 13.48 8.24 -6.67
CA PHE A 82 14.62 7.41 -7.08
C PHE A 82 14.23 6.21 -7.96
N PRO A 83 13.64 6.43 -9.15
CA PRO A 83 13.13 5.35 -10.00
C PRO A 83 14.19 4.35 -10.46
N LYS A 84 15.46 4.78 -10.54
CA LYS A 84 16.59 3.93 -10.92
C LYS A 84 17.13 3.07 -9.77
N ARG A 85 16.59 3.22 -8.55
CA ARG A 85 17.04 2.48 -7.37
C ARG A 85 16.02 1.43 -6.99
N LYS A 86 16.54 0.27 -6.60
CA LYS A 86 15.71 -0.90 -6.35
C LYS A 86 15.25 -0.96 -4.90
N GLN A 87 13.96 -1.23 -4.71
CA GLN A 87 13.40 -1.72 -3.45
C GLN A 87 13.20 -3.22 -3.60
N VAL A 88 13.78 -4.00 -2.69
CA VAL A 88 13.95 -5.46 -2.84
C VAL A 88 13.38 -6.16 -1.63
N PHE A 89 12.68 -7.27 -1.87
CA PHE A 89 12.20 -8.16 -0.84
C PHE A 89 13.24 -9.25 -0.55
N VAL A 90 13.62 -9.40 0.71
CA VAL A 90 14.59 -10.41 1.16
C VAL A 90 13.84 -11.45 2.01
N PRO A 91 13.52 -12.65 1.48
CA PRO A 91 12.70 -13.63 2.19
C PRO A 91 13.38 -14.22 3.44
N GLN A 92 14.71 -14.13 3.53
CA GLN A 92 15.48 -14.57 4.69
C GLN A 92 15.47 -13.54 5.84
N ALA A 93 15.04 -12.30 5.58
CA ALA A 93 14.86 -11.34 6.65
C ALA A 93 13.68 -11.82 7.51
N VAL A 94 13.84 -11.82 8.84
CA VAL A 94 12.80 -12.27 9.77
C VAL A 94 12.66 -11.24 10.89
N CYS A 95 11.43 -10.86 11.19
CA CYS A 95 11.08 -10.05 12.34
C CYS A 95 9.99 -10.77 13.14
N LYS A 96 10.11 -10.73 14.47
CA LYS A 96 9.09 -11.24 15.39
C LYS A 96 8.35 -10.05 15.98
N THR A 97 7.02 -10.11 15.94
CA THR A 97 6.17 -9.07 16.52
C THR A 97 5.03 -9.72 17.30
N THR A 98 4.48 -8.98 18.25
CA THR A 98 3.33 -9.40 19.03
C THR A 98 2.05 -9.09 18.26
N VAL A 99 1.14 -10.06 18.19
CA VAL A 99 -0.18 -9.87 17.61
C VAL A 99 -1.11 -9.23 18.64
N PRO A 100 -2.14 -8.47 18.22
CA PRO A 100 -3.12 -7.93 19.15
C PRO A 100 -3.93 -9.06 19.80
N ASP A 101 -4.11 -8.99 21.12
CA ASP A 101 -4.85 -10.00 21.89
C ASP A 101 -6.38 -9.84 21.78
N GLU A 102 -6.84 -8.63 21.46
CA GLU A 102 -8.27 -8.32 21.33
C GLU A 102 -8.74 -8.23 19.87
N PHE A 103 -9.86 -8.89 19.57
CA PHE A 103 -10.46 -8.86 18.23
C PHE A 103 -10.84 -7.45 17.76
N LYS A 104 -11.31 -6.59 18.68
CA LYS A 104 -11.65 -5.19 18.36
C LYS A 104 -10.42 -4.40 17.88
N VAL A 105 -9.27 -4.63 18.50
CA VAL A 105 -8.00 -4.02 18.10
C VAL A 105 -7.56 -4.55 16.73
N LEU A 106 -7.67 -5.85 16.50
CA LEU A 106 -7.40 -6.45 15.19
C LEU A 106 -8.27 -5.84 14.08
N LEU A 107 -9.57 -5.66 14.31
CA LEU A 107 -10.46 -5.02 13.35
C LEU A 107 -10.07 -3.56 13.06
N SER A 108 -9.70 -2.81 14.11
CA SER A 108 -9.22 -1.43 13.97
C SER A 108 -7.93 -1.36 13.13
N GLN A 109 -6.98 -2.29 13.36
CA GLN A 109 -5.77 -2.44 12.57
C GLN A 109 -6.08 -2.70 11.09
N ARG A 110 -6.96 -3.67 10.81
CA ARG A 110 -7.35 -4.03 9.43
C ARG A 110 -8.01 -2.87 8.71
N ARG A 111 -8.91 -2.13 9.37
CA ARG A 111 -9.56 -0.94 8.80
C ARG A 111 -8.53 0.13 8.44
N ARG A 112 -7.60 0.42 9.35
CA ARG A 112 -6.51 1.38 9.08
C ARG A 112 -5.68 0.97 7.88
N TRP A 113 -5.27 -0.30 7.83
CA TRP A 113 -4.46 -0.84 6.75
C TRP A 113 -5.18 -0.74 5.41
N ILE A 114 -6.44 -1.17 5.34
CA ILE A 114 -7.24 -1.09 4.09
C ILE A 114 -7.35 0.36 3.62
N ASN A 115 -7.73 1.29 4.49
CA ASN A 115 -7.90 2.69 4.10
C ASN A 115 -6.57 3.28 3.58
N SER A 116 -5.48 3.11 4.33
CA SER A 116 -4.16 3.60 3.89
C SER A 116 -3.68 2.94 2.58
N THR A 117 -3.98 1.66 2.35
CA THR A 117 -3.65 0.96 1.11
C THR A 117 -4.37 1.59 -0.08
N VAL A 118 -5.67 1.85 0.00
CA VAL A 118 -6.44 2.48 -1.10
C VAL A 118 -5.86 3.84 -1.44
N HIS A 119 -5.59 4.67 -0.41
CA HIS A 119 -5.02 6.00 -0.60
C HIS A 119 -3.61 5.97 -1.18
N ASN A 120 -2.76 5.05 -0.73
CA ASN A 120 -1.41 4.91 -1.28
C ASN A 120 -1.42 4.37 -2.73
N LEU A 121 -2.32 3.43 -3.05
CA LEU A 121 -2.46 2.91 -4.42
C LEU A 121 -2.89 4.02 -5.39
N MET A 122 -3.74 4.97 -4.97
CA MET A 122 -4.08 6.14 -5.80
C MET A 122 -2.85 6.99 -6.14
N GLU A 123 -1.94 7.22 -5.19
CA GLU A 123 -0.67 7.91 -5.46
C GLU A 123 0.26 7.07 -6.36
N LEU A 124 0.32 5.75 -6.11
CA LEU A 124 1.23 4.86 -6.81
C LEU A 124 0.85 4.66 -8.30
N VAL A 125 -0.45 4.69 -8.64
CA VAL A 125 -0.92 4.66 -10.04
C VAL A 125 -0.37 5.85 -10.85
N LEU A 126 -0.12 6.99 -10.19
CA LEU A 126 0.42 8.20 -10.82
C LEU A 126 1.94 8.16 -11.00
N VAL A 127 2.64 7.16 -10.44
CA VAL A 127 4.08 6.96 -10.61
C VAL A 127 4.35 6.28 -11.95
N ARG A 128 4.91 7.03 -12.91
CA ARG A 128 5.13 6.59 -14.30
C ARG A 128 6.40 5.76 -14.51
N ASP A 129 7.40 5.95 -13.66
CA ASP A 129 8.73 5.32 -13.82
C ASP A 129 8.86 3.97 -13.09
N LEU A 130 7.76 3.23 -12.95
CA LEU A 130 7.80 1.86 -12.43
C LEU A 130 8.32 0.91 -13.53
N CYS A 131 9.22 0.00 -13.16
CA CYS A 131 9.84 -0.93 -14.11
C CYS A 131 8.79 -1.81 -14.81
N GLY A 132 8.88 -1.92 -16.15
CA GLY A 132 7.96 -2.76 -16.92
C GLY A 132 8.08 -2.62 -18.43
N THR A 133 7.78 -3.70 -19.15
CA THR A 133 7.64 -3.72 -20.62
C THR A 133 6.18 -4.07 -20.95
N PHE A 134 5.44 -3.15 -21.58
CA PHE A 134 4.07 -3.35 -22.07
C PHE A 134 3.08 -3.95 -21.02
N CYS A 135 2.23 -4.94 -21.37
CA CYS A 135 1.17 -5.53 -20.51
C CYS A 135 1.65 -6.21 -19.21
N PHE A 136 2.97 -6.33 -18.99
CA PHE A 136 3.56 -6.79 -17.73
C PHE A 136 4.20 -5.62 -16.95
N SER A 137 3.65 -4.41 -17.12
CA SER A 137 4.10 -3.26 -16.37
C SER A 137 3.65 -3.32 -14.91
N MET A 138 4.56 -3.01 -13.99
CA MET A 138 4.23 -2.83 -12.58
C MET A 138 3.09 -1.81 -12.38
N GLN A 139 2.97 -0.81 -13.26
CA GLN A 139 1.88 0.15 -13.21
C GLN A 139 0.51 -0.48 -13.48
N PHE A 140 0.44 -1.47 -14.39
CA PHE A 140 -0.78 -2.22 -14.65
C PHE A 140 -1.17 -3.09 -13.45
N VAL A 141 -0.19 -3.75 -12.83
CA VAL A 141 -0.41 -4.55 -11.61
C VAL A 141 -0.97 -3.68 -10.48
N VAL A 142 -0.37 -2.52 -10.23
CA VAL A 142 -0.84 -1.56 -9.23
C VAL A 142 -2.27 -1.08 -9.51
N PHE A 143 -2.61 -0.85 -10.78
CA PHE A 143 -3.98 -0.49 -11.17
C PHE A 143 -4.98 -1.62 -10.87
N ILE A 144 -4.64 -2.86 -11.22
CA ILE A 144 -5.49 -4.02 -10.91
C ILE A 144 -5.64 -4.21 -9.40
N GLU A 145 -4.58 -4.00 -8.62
CA GLU A 145 -4.65 -4.05 -7.16
C GLU A 145 -5.61 -2.99 -6.59
N LEU A 146 -5.58 -1.76 -7.13
CA LEU A 146 -6.51 -0.70 -6.74
C LEU A 146 -7.97 -1.11 -6.99
N ILE A 147 -8.28 -1.64 -8.18
CA ILE A 147 -9.64 -2.13 -8.48
C ILE A 147 -10.00 -3.30 -7.56
N GLY A 148 -9.05 -4.21 -7.30
CA GLY A 148 -9.21 -5.36 -6.41
C GLY A 148 -9.65 -4.98 -5.01
N THR A 149 -9.23 -3.82 -4.49
CA THR A 149 -9.67 -3.35 -3.15
C THR A 149 -11.17 -3.08 -3.06
N LEU A 150 -11.84 -2.82 -4.19
CA LEU A 150 -13.28 -2.54 -4.26
C LEU A 150 -14.13 -3.80 -4.42
N VAL A 151 -13.53 -4.92 -4.85
CA VAL A 151 -14.25 -6.16 -5.17
C VAL A 151 -14.95 -6.74 -3.94
N LEU A 152 -14.26 -6.84 -2.80
CA LEU A 152 -14.85 -7.43 -1.59
C LEU A 152 -15.98 -6.58 -0.98
N PRO A 153 -15.82 -5.25 -0.79
CA PRO A 153 -16.93 -4.39 -0.38
C PRO A 153 -18.14 -4.48 -1.32
N ALA A 154 -17.91 -4.50 -2.63
CA ALA A 154 -18.97 -4.62 -3.63
C ALA A 154 -19.68 -5.98 -3.51
N ALA A 155 -18.93 -7.08 -3.41
CA ALA A 155 -19.48 -8.42 -3.25
C ALA A 155 -20.38 -8.52 -2.00
N ILE A 156 -19.93 -7.98 -0.86
CA ILE A 156 -20.72 -7.94 0.37
C ILE A 156 -22.01 -7.13 0.16
N ALA A 157 -21.93 -5.94 -0.44
CA ALA A 157 -23.09 -5.10 -0.73
C ALA A 157 -24.10 -5.81 -1.65
N PHE A 158 -23.63 -6.49 -2.69
CA PHE A 158 -24.47 -7.28 -3.58
C PHE A 158 -25.12 -8.47 -2.88
N THR A 159 -24.38 -9.20 -2.03
CA THR A 159 -24.96 -10.28 -1.23
C THR A 159 -26.09 -9.76 -0.34
N PHE A 160 -25.89 -8.63 0.35
CA PHE A 160 -26.95 -8.03 1.17
C PHE A 160 -28.16 -7.61 0.34
N TYR A 161 -27.94 -6.98 -0.82
CA TYR A 161 -29.02 -6.56 -1.72
C TYR A 161 -29.84 -7.75 -2.21
N LEU A 162 -29.19 -8.82 -2.67
CA LEU A 162 -29.84 -10.03 -3.16
C LEU A 162 -30.50 -10.86 -2.04
N SER A 163 -29.97 -10.80 -0.82
CA SER A 163 -30.57 -11.48 0.34
C SER A 163 -31.83 -10.80 0.90
N LYS A 164 -32.14 -9.56 0.47
CA LYS A 164 -33.40 -8.92 0.84
C LYS A 164 -34.53 -9.55 0.02
N PRO A 165 -35.57 -10.14 0.64
CA PRO A 165 -36.68 -10.68 -0.10
C PRO A 165 -37.39 -9.55 -0.89
N PRO A 166 -37.77 -9.78 -2.16
CA PRO A 166 -38.29 -8.72 -3.04
C PRO A 166 -39.72 -8.24 -2.73
N TYR A 167 -40.39 -8.80 -1.71
CA TYR A 167 -41.78 -8.44 -1.39
C TYR A 167 -42.01 -8.39 0.14
N PRO A 168 -42.91 -7.52 0.65
CA PRO A 168 -43.36 -7.64 2.03
C PRO A 168 -44.08 -8.99 2.20
N ILE A 169 -43.63 -9.80 3.15
CA ILE A 169 -44.32 -11.03 3.54
C ILE A 169 -45.69 -10.62 4.09
N LEU A 170 -46.73 -10.71 3.24
CA LEU A 170 -48.12 -10.54 3.66
C LEU A 170 -48.44 -11.71 4.59
N LYS A 171 -48.48 -11.48 5.91
CA LYS A 171 -49.01 -12.45 6.87
C LYS A 171 -50.50 -12.62 6.60
N LEU A 172 -50.86 -13.60 5.78
CA LEU A 172 -52.23 -14.10 5.68
C LEU A 172 -52.58 -14.76 7.01
N ARG A 173 -53.40 -14.07 7.81
CA ARG A 173 -54.08 -14.64 8.96
C ARG A 173 -55.18 -15.55 8.39
N LEU A 174 -54.98 -16.86 8.45
CA LEU A 174 -56.04 -17.83 8.20
C LEU A 174 -57.10 -17.64 9.30
N CYS A 175 -58.32 -17.25 8.91
CA CYS A 175 -59.54 -17.58 9.65
C CYS A 175 -59.98 -18.98 9.22
#